data_AF-A0A3C1PPN1-F1
#
_entry.id   AF-A0A3C1PPN1-F1
#
_cell.length_a   1.000
_cell.length_b   1.000
_cell.length_c   1.000
_cell.angle_alpha   90.00
_cell.angle_beta   90.00
_cell.angle_gamma   90.00
#
_symmetry.space_group_name_H-M   'P 1'
#
loop_
_entity.id
_entity.type
_entity.pdbx_description
1 polymer ?
#
loop_
_entity_poly.entity_id
_entity_poly.type
_entity_poly.pdbx_seq_one_letter_code
_entity_poly.pdbx_strand_id
1 'polypeptide(L)' 'MILPITIIGTTVLRQKAEEIDETYPDLQQLIDDMFETMHSADGVGLAAPQVDKA' A
#
# COMPACT_ATOMS: atom_id res chain seq x y z
N MET A 1 -0.89 -4.09 -10.79
CA MET A 1 -2.30 -4.52 -10.62
C MET A 1 -2.98 -3.62 -9.60
N ILE A 2 -4.28 -3.37 -9.76
CA ILE A 2 -5.05 -2.57 -8.77
C ILE A 2 -5.27 -3.38 -7.49
N LEU A 3 -4.79 -2.85 -6.37
CA LEU A 3 -4.91 -3.42 -5.03
C LEU A 3 -6.21 -2.94 -4.35
N PRO A 4 -6.84 -3.78 -3.51
CA PRO A 4 -7.99 -3.35 -2.72
C PRO A 4 -7.58 -2.34 -1.64
N ILE A 5 -8.21 -1.17 -1.64
CA ILE A 5 -8.01 -0.15 -0.60
C ILE A 5 -8.86 -0.51 0.63
N THR A 6 -8.21 -0.58 1.79
CA THR A 6 -8.88 -0.83 3.07
C THR A 6 -9.70 0.38 3.53
N ILE A 7 -10.81 0.11 4.22
CA ILE A 7 -11.73 1.14 4.70
C ILE A 7 -11.54 1.39 6.20
N ILE A 8 -12.06 2.52 6.68
CA ILE A 8 -12.05 2.88 8.09
C ILE A 8 -12.66 1.75 8.93
N GLY A 9 -11.94 1.36 9.99
CA GLY A 9 -12.31 0.27 10.88
C GLY A 9 -11.42 -0.96 10.75
N THR A 10 -10.68 -1.12 9.64
CA THR A 10 -9.70 -2.19 9.48
C THR A 10 -8.52 -2.00 10.43
N THR A 11 -8.10 -3.07 11.10
CA THR A 11 -7.05 -3.05 12.13
C THR A 11 -5.69 -2.60 11.59
N VAL A 12 -5.35 -2.94 10.34
CA VAL A 12 -4.09 -2.58 9.69
C VAL A 12 -3.86 -1.06 9.63
N LEU A 13 -4.94 -0.26 9.53
CA LEU A 13 -4.86 1.21 9.51
C LEU A 13 -4.41 1.83 10.84
N ARG A 14 -4.33 1.03 11.91
CA ARG A 14 -3.81 1.43 13.23
C ARG A 14 -2.46 0.81 13.56
N GLN A 15 -1.92 -0.04 12.69
CA GLN A 15 -0.63 -0.67 12.87
C GLN A 15 0.48 0.27 12.40
N LYS A 16 1.64 0.19 13.07
CA LYS A 16 2.84 0.87 12.60
C LYS A 16 3.48 -0.02 11.53
N ALA A 17 3.78 0.54 10.37
CA ALA A 17 4.46 -0.21 9.31
C ALA A 17 5.87 -0.61 9.73
N GLU A 18 6.32 -1.75 9.20
CA GLU A 18 7.69 -2.22 9.38
C GLU A 18 8.68 -1.41 8.52
N GLU A 19 9.89 -1.21 9.03
CA GLU A 19 10.96 -0.58 8.26
C GLU A 19 11.61 -1.64 7.38
N ILE A 20 11.67 -1.36 6.07
CA ILE A 20 12.23 -2.25 5.06
C ILE A 20 13.34 -1.55 4.30
N ASP A 21 14.22 -2.32 3.68
CA ASP A 21 15.26 -1.83 2.78
C ASP A 21 14.98 -2.23 1.32
N GLU A 22 15.89 -1.85 0.41
CA GLU A 22 15.77 -2.12 -1.03
C GLU A 22 15.82 -3.61 -1.39
N THR A 23 16.19 -4.49 -0.45
CA THR A 23 16.22 -5.95 -0.65
C THR A 23 14.87 -6.62 -0.40
N TYR A 24 13.86 -5.84 0.03
CA TYR A 24 12.52 -6.37 0.29
C TYR A 24 11.96 -7.07 -0.96
N PRO A 25 11.46 -8.32 -0.82
CA PRO A 25 10.93 -9.08 -1.94
C PRO A 25 9.84 -8.31 -2.69
N ASP A 26 9.97 -8.26 -4.02
CA ASP A 26 9.00 -7.65 -4.92
C ASP A 26 8.68 -6.16 -4.64
N LEU A 27 9.60 -5.44 -3.99
CA LEU A 27 9.39 -4.02 -3.63
C LEU A 27 8.99 -3.15 -4.83
N GLN A 28 9.68 -3.30 -5.96
CA GLN A 28 9.37 -2.52 -7.16
C GLN A 28 7.96 -2.82 -7.68
N GLN A 29 7.54 -4.10 -7.67
CA GLN A 29 6.19 -4.48 -8.09
C GLN A 29 5.14 -3.90 -7.16
N LEU A 30 5.38 -3.92 -5.84
CA LEU A 30 4.48 -3.29 -4.87
C LEU A 30 4.34 -1.78 -5.10
N ILE A 31 5.45 -1.10 -5.36
CA ILE A 31 5.45 0.34 -5.68
C ILE A 31 4.61 0.61 -6.93
N ASP A 32 4.84 -0.14 -8.00
CA ASP A 32 4.12 0.01 -9.27
C ASP A 32 2.62 -0.24 -9.09
N ASP A 33 2.25 -1.29 -8.36
CA ASP A 33 0.86 -1.63 -8.02
C ASP A 33 0.18 -0.52 -7.17
N MET A 34 0.91 0.08 -6.22
CA MET A 34 0.41 1.17 -5.40
C MET A 34 0.18 2.45 -6.20
N PHE A 35 1.07 2.79 -7.14
CA PHE A 35 0.85 3.92 -8.05
C PHE A 35 -0.36 3.71 -8.96
N GLU A 36 -0.49 2.53 -9.56
CA GLU A 36 -1.66 2.17 -10.38
C GLU A 36 -2.96 2.27 -9.57
N THR A 37 -2.96 1.73 -8.35
CA THR A 37 -4.11 1.79 -7.42
C THR A 37 -4.47 3.22 -7.04
N MET A 38 -3.48 4.04 -6.69
CA MET A 38 -3.66 5.44 -6.32
C MET A 38 -4.31 6.23 -7.46
N HIS A 39 -3.80 6.08 -8.68
CA HIS A 39 -4.35 6.76 -9.85
C HIS A 39 -5.76 6.24 -10.19
N SER A 40 -6.01 4.94 -10.10
CA SER A 40 -7.34 4.37 -10.33
C SER A 40 -8.40 4.86 -9.33
N ALA A 41 -7.99 5.31 -8.15
CA ALA A 41 -8.86 5.83 -7.10
C ALA A 41 -8.93 7.37 -7.09
N ASP A 42 -8.40 8.05 -8.12
CA ASP A 42 -8.28 9.51 -8.19
C ASP A 42 -7.56 10.11 -6.97
N GLY A 43 -6.62 9.36 -6.40
CA GLY A 43 -5.85 9.71 -5.20
C GLY A 43 -4.56 10.49 -5.51
N VAL A 44 -4.00 11.10 -4.46
CA VAL A 44 -2.73 11.86 -4.53
C VAL A 44 -1.61 11.25 -3.67
N GLY A 45 -1.92 10.22 -2.88
CA GLY A 45 -0.97 9.47 -2.08
C GLY A 45 -1.60 8.19 -1.56
N LEU A 46 -0.78 7.14 -1.41
CA LEU A 46 -1.20 5.84 -0.90
C LEU A 46 -0.06 5.24 -0.07
N ALA A 47 -0.38 4.72 1.12
CA ALA A 47 0.55 4.06 2.02
C ALA A 47 0.31 2.54 2.04
N ALA A 48 1.37 1.76 2.29
CA ALA A 48 1.31 0.31 2.25
C ALA A 48 0.26 -0.33 3.21
N PRO A 49 0.04 0.18 4.44
CA PRO A 49 -1.06 -0.29 5.29
C PRO A 49 -2.45 -0.12 4.65
N GLN A 50 -2.65 0.87 3.78
CA GLN A 50 -3.94 1.10 3.12
C GLN A 50 -4.28 0.00 2.09
N VAL A 51 -3.30 -0.81 1.69
CA VAL A 51 -3.45 -1.98 0.80
C VAL A 51 -3.07 -3.28 1.52
N ASP A 52 -3.15 -3.29 2.85
CA ASP A 52 -2.88 -4.46 3.71
C ASP A 52 -1.44 -5.00 3.62
N LYS A 53 -0.47 -4.09 3.47
CA LYS A 53 0.98 -4.35 3.40
C LYS A 53 1.76 -3.57 4.47
N ALA A 54 1.24 -3.54 5.71
CA ALA A 54 1.89 -2.86 6.84
C ALA A 54 3.18 -3.56 7.27
#